data_AF-A0A2I0HPS2-F1
#
_entry.id   AF-A0A2I0HPS2-F1
#
_cell.length_a   1.000
_cell.length_b   1.000
_cell.length_c   1.000
_cell.angle_alpha   90.00
_cell.angle_beta   90.00
_cell.angle_gamma   90.00
#
_symmetry.space_group_name_H-M   'P 1'
#
loop_
_entity.id
_entity.type
_entity.pdbx_description
1 polymer ?
#
loop_
_entity_poly.entity_id
_entity_poly.type
_entity_poly.pdbx_seq_one_letter_code
_entity_poly.pdbx_strand_id
1 'polypeptide(L)'
;MYDNVFCTTLRVRNREGPEPAAGGPTPRGTDPGVDPQGFDYEVFLSFRGSDTRKGFTDFLYSSHKDAGVHVFRDDEELRDYASSKRCLKELAFMAECRRAREQLVMPVFYDVTPNEVRHQAGTYKRSFSQHARKYDPLVVQQWRDALVEIGALKGWELKNIANGHQGELVKLVVVRVLKELKKAYLVVPDSIVGIDDHVESITRLLEVDASDVRIVGIHGVAGVGKTTIAKVVYNQLLDHFDSCSFLKDIRETALQHKGLEYLQSLLISKILSCE
;
A
#
# COMPACT_ATOMS: atom_id res chain seq x y z
N MET A 1 -26.70 -3.55 6.52
CA MET A 1 -26.32 -2.34 5.76
C MET A 1 -25.12 -1.81 6.51
N TYR A 2 -23.95 -2.17 6.03
CA TYR A 2 -22.71 -2.26 6.80
C TYR A 2 -21.76 -1.15 6.36
N ASP A 3 -21.30 -0.35 7.32
CA ASP A 3 -20.57 0.89 7.05
C ASP A 3 -19.08 0.72 7.36
N ASN A 4 -18.26 0.69 6.31
CA ASN A 4 -16.81 0.53 6.40
C ASN A 4 -16.11 1.76 5.82
N VAL A 5 -15.62 2.63 6.70
CA VAL A 5 -14.57 3.61 6.38
C VAL A 5 -13.24 2.88 6.32
N PHE A 6 -12.46 3.16 5.28
CA PHE A 6 -11.11 2.65 5.16
C PHE A 6 -10.11 3.81 5.11
N CYS A 7 -9.00 3.63 5.80
CA CYS A 7 -7.92 4.59 5.91
C CYS A 7 -6.61 3.81 5.76
N THR A 8 -5.91 3.99 4.63
CA THR A 8 -4.52 3.51 4.47
C THR A 8 -3.57 4.59 4.93
N THR A 9 -2.58 4.22 5.74
CA THR A 9 -1.50 5.12 6.17
C THR A 9 -0.17 4.66 5.59
N LEU A 10 0.59 5.61 5.04
CA LEU A 10 1.90 5.45 4.43
C LEU A 10 2.98 5.92 5.41
N ARG A 11 3.97 5.07 5.67
CA ARG A 11 5.24 5.47 6.30
C ARG A 11 6.30 5.51 5.22
N VAL A 12 6.75 6.71 4.87
CA VAL A 12 7.99 6.93 4.10
C VAL A 12 9.07 7.29 5.11
N ARG A 13 10.06 6.42 5.32
CA ARG A 13 11.23 6.76 6.15
C ARG A 13 12.17 7.60 5.29
N ASN A 14 12.50 8.81 5.75
CA ASN A 14 13.70 9.50 5.28
C ASN A 14 14.89 8.76 5.92
N ARG A 15 15.83 8.23 5.12
CA ARG A 15 17.08 7.64 5.66
C ARG A 15 17.99 8.69 6.32
N GLU A 16 17.64 9.98 6.26
CA GLU A 16 18.46 11.12 6.70
C GLU A 16 17.86 11.92 7.87
N GLY A 17 17.29 11.26 8.87
CA GLY A 17 16.88 11.92 10.13
C GLY A 17 17.88 11.64 11.25
N PRO A 18 18.35 12.64 12.03
CA PRO A 18 19.22 12.39 13.16
C PRO A 18 18.51 11.52 14.21
N GLU A 19 19.24 10.56 14.78
CA GLU A 19 18.76 9.75 15.90
C GLU A 19 18.18 10.65 17.00
N PRO A 20 17.01 10.33 17.57
CA PRO A 20 16.54 11.02 18.75
C PRO A 20 17.54 10.79 19.89
N ALA A 21 18.12 11.89 20.37
CA ALA A 21 19.06 11.89 21.48
C ALA A 21 18.50 11.09 22.66
N ALA A 22 19.29 10.14 23.15
CA ALA A 22 18.98 9.34 24.33
C ALA A 22 18.76 10.26 25.53
N GLY A 23 17.51 10.38 26.02
CA GLY A 23 17.21 11.09 27.27
C GLY A 23 15.85 11.77 27.40
N GLY A 24 15.00 11.81 26.38
CA GLY A 24 13.65 12.39 26.48
C GLY A 24 12.61 11.40 27.06
N PRO A 25 11.57 11.88 27.78
CA PRO A 25 10.54 11.01 28.34
C PRO A 25 9.80 10.29 27.21
N THR A 26 9.74 8.96 27.31
CA THR A 26 8.99 8.11 26.38
C THR A 26 7.50 8.41 26.45
N PRO A 27 6.82 8.72 25.32
CA PRO A 27 5.38 8.79 25.29
C PRO A 27 4.81 7.40 25.64
N ARG A 28 3.99 7.33 26.70
CA ARG A 28 3.24 6.11 27.04
C ARG A 28 2.11 5.92 26.03
N GLY A 29 2.45 5.33 24.89
CA GLY A 29 1.55 4.81 23.88
C GLY A 29 2.40 4.03 22.89
N THR A 30 2.17 2.73 22.77
CA THR A 30 2.83 1.93 21.72
C THR A 30 2.43 2.50 20.36
N ASP A 31 3.42 2.93 19.58
CA ASP A 31 3.26 3.41 18.21
C ASP A 31 2.64 2.25 17.39
N PRO A 32 1.42 2.36 16.85
CA PRO A 32 0.83 1.32 15.98
C PRO A 32 1.64 1.06 14.69
N GLY A 33 2.67 1.86 14.40
CA GLY A 33 3.67 1.59 13.37
C GLY A 33 4.93 0.88 13.85
N VAL A 34 5.01 0.42 15.10
CA VAL A 34 6.12 -0.36 15.65
C VAL A 34 5.56 -1.69 16.15
N ASP A 35 5.81 -2.77 15.41
CA ASP A 35 5.67 -4.12 15.95
C ASP A 35 6.60 -4.23 17.19
N PRO A 36 6.14 -4.74 18.34
CA PRO A 36 7.03 -5.10 19.45
C PRO A 36 8.19 -6.04 19.06
N GLN A 37 8.18 -6.64 17.86
CA GLN A 37 9.28 -7.42 17.28
C GLN A 37 10.26 -6.63 16.36
N GLY A 38 10.02 -5.34 16.11
CA GLY A 38 10.97 -4.47 15.40
C GLY A 38 10.87 -4.44 13.87
N PHE A 39 9.76 -4.89 13.27
CA PHE A 39 9.55 -4.80 11.82
C PHE A 39 9.10 -3.40 11.37
N ASP A 40 9.77 -2.84 10.35
CA ASP A 40 9.37 -1.63 9.65
C ASP A 40 8.32 -1.98 8.57
N TYR A 41 7.12 -1.39 8.66
CA TYR A 41 6.10 -1.48 7.60
C TYR A 41 6.05 -0.20 6.77
N GLU A 42 5.84 -0.35 5.46
CA GLU A 42 5.66 0.77 4.52
C GLU A 42 4.20 1.24 4.48
N VAL A 43 3.28 0.30 4.66
CA VAL A 43 1.84 0.53 4.60
C VAL A 43 1.14 -0.11 5.79
N PHE A 44 0.32 0.68 6.49
CA PHE A 44 -0.61 0.21 7.51
C PHE A 44 -2.03 0.22 6.94
N LEU A 45 -2.65 -0.96 6.86
CA LEU A 45 -4.05 -1.11 6.44
C LEU A 45 -4.96 -1.23 7.67
N SER A 46 -5.72 -0.16 7.95
CA SER A 46 -6.83 -0.20 8.91
C SER A 46 -8.13 -0.49 8.16
N PHE A 47 -8.65 -1.72 8.28
CA PHE A 47 -9.89 -2.17 7.65
C PHE A 47 -10.79 -2.82 8.68
N ARG A 48 -12.11 -2.73 8.51
CA ARG A 48 -13.12 -3.54 9.20
C ARG A 48 -14.33 -3.82 8.32
N GLY A 49 -15.16 -4.76 8.74
CA GLY A 49 -16.33 -5.28 8.04
C GLY A 49 -16.18 -6.76 7.71
N SER A 50 -17.19 -7.58 8.04
CA SER A 50 -17.26 -8.99 7.59
C SER A 50 -17.22 -9.10 6.05
N ASP A 51 -17.74 -8.07 5.38
CA ASP A 51 -18.01 -8.06 3.95
C ASP A 51 -16.81 -7.54 3.13
N THR A 52 -15.87 -6.83 3.74
CA THR A 52 -14.63 -6.34 3.09
C THR A 52 -13.47 -7.32 3.26
N ARG A 53 -13.47 -8.13 4.32
CA ARG A 53 -12.36 -9.04 4.66
C ARG A 53 -12.10 -10.11 3.60
N LYS A 54 -13.14 -10.74 3.04
CA LYS A 54 -13.04 -11.79 2.00
C LYS A 54 -13.11 -11.26 0.56
N GLY A 55 -13.10 -9.94 0.40
CA GLY A 55 -13.19 -9.28 -0.90
C GLY A 55 -12.12 -8.21 -1.00
N PHE A 56 -12.55 -6.95 -1.05
CA PHE A 56 -11.68 -5.82 -1.30
C PHE A 56 -10.40 -5.75 -0.45
N THR A 57 -10.48 -5.94 0.87
CA THR A 57 -9.29 -5.85 1.73
C THR A 57 -8.30 -6.96 1.43
N ASP A 58 -8.78 -8.18 1.18
CA ASP A 58 -7.90 -9.31 0.87
C ASP A 58 -7.15 -9.07 -0.43
N PHE A 59 -7.88 -8.67 -1.48
CA PHE A 59 -7.28 -8.32 -2.76
C PHE A 59 -6.31 -7.15 -2.61
N LEU A 60 -6.67 -6.11 -1.85
CA LEU A 60 -5.78 -4.96 -1.63
C LEU A 60 -4.50 -5.38 -0.89
N TYR A 61 -4.60 -6.21 0.14
CA TYR A 61 -3.46 -6.71 0.89
C TYR A 61 -2.55 -7.58 0.01
N SER A 62 -3.12 -8.56 -0.68
CA SER A 62 -2.39 -9.46 -1.58
C SER A 62 -1.74 -8.68 -2.71
N SER A 63 -2.45 -7.77 -3.39
CA SER A 63 -1.88 -6.95 -4.46
C SER A 63 -0.75 -6.04 -4.01
N HIS A 64 -0.75 -5.54 -2.76
CA HIS A 64 0.39 -4.80 -2.23
C HIS A 64 1.57 -5.72 -1.88
N LYS A 65 1.31 -6.91 -1.32
CA LYS A 65 2.35 -7.90 -1.04
C LYS A 65 3.00 -8.45 -2.31
N ASP A 66 2.20 -8.82 -3.29
CA ASP A 66 2.62 -9.16 -4.65
C ASP A 66 3.32 -7.97 -5.31
N ALA A 67 3.11 -6.77 -4.76
CA ALA A 67 3.82 -5.56 -5.12
C ALA A 67 5.12 -5.24 -4.40
N GLY A 68 5.62 -6.17 -3.57
CA GLY A 68 6.81 -5.97 -2.76
C GLY A 68 6.63 -4.89 -1.70
N VAL A 69 5.39 -4.54 -1.34
CA VAL A 69 5.13 -3.56 -0.28
C VAL A 69 5.02 -4.30 1.06
N HIS A 70 5.78 -3.86 2.06
CA HIS A 70 5.66 -4.38 3.42
C HIS A 70 4.41 -3.82 4.09
N VAL A 71 3.35 -4.64 4.11
CA VAL A 71 2.03 -4.26 4.63
C VAL A 71 1.73 -4.88 5.99
N PHE A 72 1.40 -4.03 6.97
CA PHE A 72 0.71 -4.46 8.18
C PHE A 72 -0.81 -4.46 7.96
N ARG A 73 -1.47 -5.56 8.33
CA ARG A 73 -2.91 -5.76 8.19
C ARG A 73 -3.50 -5.96 9.58
N ASP A 74 -4.25 -4.97 10.10
CA ASP A 74 -4.90 -5.09 11.41
C ASP A 74 -6.17 -5.95 11.34
N ASP A 75 -6.15 -7.13 11.96
CA ASP A 75 -7.21 -8.13 11.80
C ASP A 75 -8.09 -8.27 13.06
N GLU A 76 -9.28 -7.66 13.09
CA GLU A 76 -10.35 -8.16 13.97
C GLU A 76 -11.76 -8.11 13.35
N GLU A 77 -12.60 -9.07 13.75
CA GLU A 77 -13.96 -9.32 13.27
C GLU A 77 -14.98 -8.33 13.83
N LEU A 78 -15.17 -7.17 13.18
CA LEU A 78 -16.20 -6.21 13.56
C LEU A 78 -17.01 -5.74 12.35
N ARG A 79 -18.31 -5.52 12.58
CA ARG A 79 -19.32 -5.23 11.53
C ARG A 79 -19.23 -3.81 10.97
N ASP A 80 -18.94 -2.80 11.80
CA ASP A 80 -18.92 -1.38 11.41
C ASP A 80 -17.69 -0.65 12.01
N TYR A 81 -17.00 0.17 11.22
CA TYR A 81 -15.74 0.83 11.63
C TYR A 81 -15.88 1.66 12.92
N ALA A 82 -16.88 2.56 12.97
CA ALA A 82 -17.08 3.45 14.11
C ALA A 82 -17.61 2.76 15.37
N SER A 83 -18.06 1.51 15.29
CA SER A 83 -18.44 0.73 16.47
C SER A 83 -17.21 0.22 17.25
N SER A 84 -16.06 0.13 16.58
CA SER A 84 -14.80 -0.33 17.17
C SER A 84 -14.04 0.79 17.86
N LYS A 85 -13.87 0.67 19.19
CA LYS A 85 -12.97 1.55 19.96
C LYS A 85 -11.55 1.54 19.39
N ARG A 86 -11.07 0.37 18.99
CA ARG A 86 -9.69 0.20 18.50
C ARG A 86 -9.49 0.95 17.18
N CYS A 87 -10.41 0.80 16.23
CA CYS A 87 -10.33 1.50 14.95
C CYS A 87 -10.40 3.02 15.13
N LEU A 88 -11.26 3.52 16.03
CA LEU A 88 -11.32 4.95 16.32
C LEU A 88 -10.03 5.47 16.99
N LYS A 89 -9.39 4.67 17.84
CA LYS A 89 -8.07 4.99 18.41
C LYS A 89 -6.98 5.01 17.35
N GLU A 90 -6.94 4.02 16.47
CA GLU A 90 -5.98 3.96 15.37
C GLU A 90 -6.16 5.14 14.42
N LEU A 91 -7.40 5.48 14.06
CA LEU A 91 -7.71 6.66 13.24
C LEU A 91 -7.22 7.96 13.88
N ALA A 92 -7.48 8.13 15.18
CA ALA A 92 -7.01 9.30 15.92
C ALA A 92 -5.47 9.37 15.93
N PHE A 93 -4.81 8.24 16.09
CA PHE A 93 -3.35 8.16 16.00
C PHE A 93 -2.83 8.47 14.58
N MET A 94 -3.50 7.98 13.54
CA MET A 94 -3.15 8.28 12.14
C MET A 94 -3.29 9.79 11.86
N ALA A 95 -4.34 10.44 12.36
CA ALA A 95 -4.50 11.90 12.28
C ALA A 95 -3.43 12.67 13.08
N GLU A 96 -3.00 12.16 14.22
CA GLU A 96 -1.87 12.73 14.98
C GLU A 96 -0.55 12.61 14.20
N CYS A 97 -0.22 11.42 13.70
CA CYS A 97 1.00 11.18 12.95
C CYS A 97 1.04 11.96 11.64
N ARG A 98 -0.11 12.15 10.99
CA ARG A 98 -0.24 13.05 9.84
C ARG A 98 0.19 14.48 10.17
N ARG A 99 -0.25 15.00 11.32
CA ARG A 99 0.08 16.37 11.77
C ARG A 99 1.52 16.49 12.25
N ALA A 100 2.03 15.50 12.98
CA ALA A 100 3.33 15.56 13.64
C ALA A 100 4.51 15.10 12.75
N ARG A 101 4.26 14.22 11.78
CA ARG A 101 5.30 13.54 10.98
C ARG A 101 5.06 13.62 9.48
N GLU A 102 4.15 14.48 9.03
CA GLU A 102 3.76 14.67 7.63
C GLU A 102 3.36 13.36 6.93
N GLN A 103 2.87 12.37 7.68
CA GLN A 103 2.50 11.08 7.12
C GLN A 103 1.35 11.23 6.12
N LEU A 104 1.49 10.50 5.01
CA LEU A 104 0.46 10.46 3.98
C LEU A 104 -0.64 9.50 4.41
N VAL A 105 -1.87 10.02 4.43
CA VAL A 105 -3.06 9.25 4.74
C VAL A 105 -3.97 9.27 3.52
N MET A 106 -4.38 8.08 3.08
CA MET A 106 -5.21 7.88 1.90
C MET A 106 -6.52 7.19 2.29
N PRO A 107 -7.63 7.95 2.43
CA PRO A 107 -8.90 7.34 2.73
C PRO A 107 -9.52 6.64 1.51
N VAL A 108 -10.11 5.48 1.74
CA VAL A 108 -11.00 4.80 0.80
C VAL A 108 -12.38 4.72 1.46
N PHE A 109 -13.38 5.23 0.77
CA PHE A 109 -14.76 5.26 1.18
C PHE A 109 -15.49 4.13 0.47
N TYR A 110 -15.51 2.97 1.12
CA TYR A 110 -15.91 1.70 0.47
C TYR A 110 -17.42 1.57 0.30
N ASP A 111 -18.21 1.81 1.34
CA ASP A 111 -19.68 1.83 1.23
C ASP A 111 -20.31 3.01 1.97
N VAL A 112 -19.51 4.05 2.19
CA VAL A 112 -19.90 5.31 2.81
C VAL A 112 -19.51 6.46 1.88
N THR A 113 -20.08 7.63 2.11
CA THR A 113 -19.63 8.88 1.48
C THR A 113 -18.69 9.65 2.42
N PRO A 114 -17.73 10.45 1.90
CA PRO A 114 -16.90 11.33 2.71
C PRO A 114 -17.72 12.25 3.62
N ASN A 115 -18.89 12.69 3.15
CA ASN A 115 -19.80 13.54 3.93
C ASN A 115 -20.39 12.83 5.14
N GLU A 116 -20.77 11.55 5.03
CA GLU A 116 -21.25 10.78 6.18
C GLU A 116 -20.17 10.63 7.25
N VAL A 117 -18.92 10.40 6.82
CA VAL A 117 -17.75 10.30 7.71
C VAL A 117 -17.47 11.62 8.42
N ARG A 118 -17.38 12.71 7.66
CA ARG A 118 -17.07 14.07 8.15
C ARG A 118 -18.08 14.58 9.17
N HIS A 119 -19.35 14.27 8.97
CA HIS A 119 -20.42 14.76 9.84
C HIS A 119 -20.92 13.70 10.82
N GLN A 120 -20.28 12.53 10.84
CA GLN A 120 -20.69 11.35 11.60
C GLN A 120 -22.21 11.09 11.47
N ALA A 121 -22.71 11.17 10.24
CA ALA A 121 -24.11 10.91 9.90
C ALA A 121 -24.38 9.40 9.75
N GLY A 122 -25.63 9.02 9.49
CA GLY A 122 -25.97 7.59 9.29
C GLY A 122 -25.67 6.72 10.53
N THR A 123 -25.02 5.58 10.32
CA THR A 123 -24.70 4.63 11.41
C THR A 123 -23.70 5.19 12.43
N TYR A 124 -22.84 6.14 12.03
CA TYR A 124 -21.88 6.80 12.91
C TYR A 124 -22.58 7.46 14.10
N LYS A 125 -23.77 8.05 13.90
CA LYS A 125 -24.56 8.65 15.00
C LYS A 125 -24.85 7.65 16.11
N ARG A 126 -25.28 6.43 15.74
CA ARG A 126 -25.60 5.37 16.70
C ARG A 126 -24.33 4.87 17.40
N SER A 127 -23.25 4.67 16.67
CA SER A 127 -21.97 4.22 17.22
C SER A 127 -21.40 5.22 18.23
N PHE A 128 -21.38 6.50 17.90
CA PHE A 128 -20.91 7.54 18.82
C PHE A 128 -21.84 7.75 20.03
N SER A 129 -23.15 7.55 19.86
CA SER A 129 -24.10 7.57 20.99
C SER A 129 -23.80 6.45 22.00
N GLN A 130 -23.35 5.28 21.53
CA GLN A 130 -22.92 4.19 22.41
C GLN A 130 -21.59 4.47 23.09
N HIS A 131 -20.61 5.01 22.34
CA HIS A 131 -19.30 5.38 22.90
C HIS A 131 -19.40 6.48 23.95
N ALA A 132 -20.25 7.49 23.74
CA ALA A 132 -20.49 8.58 24.69
C ALA A 132 -21.05 8.10 26.05
N ARG A 133 -21.66 6.90 26.11
CA ARG A 133 -22.12 6.29 27.37
C ARG A 133 -21.03 5.51 28.11
N LYS A 134 -19.94 5.15 27.42
CA LYS A 134 -18.93 4.20 27.89
C LYS A 134 -17.56 4.82 28.11
N TYR A 135 -17.25 5.91 27.42
CA TYR A 135 -15.92 6.49 27.39
C TYR A 135 -15.95 7.98 27.73
N ASP A 136 -14.79 8.48 28.15
CA ASP A 136 -14.59 9.87 28.50
C ASP A 136 -14.95 10.82 27.33
N PRO A 137 -15.67 11.92 27.57
CA PRO A 137 -16.09 12.84 26.52
C PRO A 137 -14.93 13.41 25.68
N LEU A 138 -13.77 13.67 26.28
CA LEU A 138 -12.59 14.17 25.58
C LEU A 138 -12.05 13.13 24.60
N VAL A 139 -12.01 11.86 25.03
CA VAL A 139 -11.58 10.74 24.17
C VAL A 139 -12.55 10.55 23.00
N VAL A 140 -13.86 10.64 23.26
CA VAL A 140 -14.87 10.52 22.20
C VAL A 140 -14.77 11.69 21.23
N GLN A 141 -14.49 12.90 21.71
CA GLN A 141 -14.30 14.07 20.86
C GLN A 141 -13.06 13.92 19.96
N GLN A 142 -11.94 13.43 20.49
CA GLN A 142 -10.74 13.14 19.69
C GLN A 142 -11.04 12.20 18.51
N TRP A 143 -11.86 11.17 18.72
CA TRP A 143 -12.27 10.26 17.64
C TRP A 143 -13.14 10.94 16.59
N ARG A 144 -14.01 11.87 17.00
CA ARG A 144 -14.83 12.66 16.06
C ARG A 144 -13.95 13.57 15.22
N ASP A 145 -13.04 14.29 15.85
CA ASP A 145 -12.13 15.22 15.18
C ASP A 145 -11.27 14.49 14.15
N ALA A 146 -10.79 13.28 14.49
CA ALA A 146 -10.05 12.43 13.57
C ALA A 146 -10.89 12.02 12.33
N LEU A 147 -12.17 11.66 12.49
CA LEU A 147 -13.06 11.37 11.36
C LEU A 147 -13.35 12.59 10.50
N VAL A 148 -13.48 13.77 11.11
CA VAL A 148 -13.64 15.04 10.37
C VAL A 148 -12.40 15.28 9.52
N GLU A 149 -11.21 15.19 10.11
CA GLU A 149 -9.94 15.44 9.45
C GLU A 149 -9.69 14.45 8.31
N ILE A 150 -9.71 13.14 8.60
CA ILE A 150 -9.44 12.11 7.60
C ILE A 150 -10.54 12.07 6.54
N GLY A 151 -11.80 12.26 6.93
CA GLY A 151 -12.91 12.36 5.99
C GLY A 151 -12.78 13.55 5.04
N ALA A 152 -12.13 14.64 5.46
CA ALA A 152 -11.86 15.82 4.64
C ALA A 152 -10.81 15.59 3.55
N LEU A 153 -9.96 14.58 3.69
CA LEU A 153 -8.90 14.29 2.72
C LEU A 153 -9.48 13.79 1.40
N LYS A 154 -8.73 14.03 0.32
CA LYS A 154 -9.04 13.48 -1.00
C LYS A 154 -8.79 11.97 -0.97
N GLY A 155 -9.81 11.20 -1.30
CA GLY A 155 -9.77 9.74 -1.33
C GLY A 155 -10.57 9.16 -2.48
N TRP A 156 -10.84 7.87 -2.42
CA TRP A 156 -11.61 7.16 -3.42
C TRP A 156 -12.95 6.71 -2.86
N GLU A 157 -14.02 6.95 -3.59
CA GLU A 157 -15.36 6.44 -3.29
C GLU A 157 -15.67 5.27 -4.23
N LEU A 158 -15.93 4.07 -3.70
CA LEU A 158 -16.19 2.89 -4.53
C LEU A 158 -17.35 3.12 -5.51
N LYS A 159 -18.44 3.74 -5.03
CA LYS A 159 -19.64 4.02 -5.83
C LYS A 159 -19.37 4.89 -7.06
N ASN A 160 -18.32 5.71 -7.00
CA ASN A 160 -17.96 6.64 -8.07
C ASN A 160 -16.88 6.08 -9.02
N ILE A 161 -16.34 4.89 -8.74
CA ILE A 161 -15.22 4.31 -9.49
C ILE A 161 -15.71 3.06 -10.20
N ALA A 162 -15.55 3.06 -11.53
CA ALA A 162 -15.79 1.90 -12.38
C ALA A 162 -17.15 1.21 -12.12
N ASN A 163 -18.22 1.98 -11.91
CA ASN A 163 -19.55 1.46 -11.56
C ASN A 163 -19.59 0.54 -10.32
N GLY A 164 -18.66 0.70 -9.37
CA GLY A 164 -18.58 -0.12 -8.15
C GLY A 164 -17.73 -1.40 -8.28
N HIS A 165 -16.97 -1.57 -9.37
CA HIS A 165 -16.07 -2.71 -9.53
C HIS A 165 -14.85 -2.59 -8.60
N GLN A 166 -14.84 -3.40 -7.53
CA GLN A 166 -13.81 -3.40 -6.49
C GLN A 166 -12.39 -3.60 -7.03
N GLY A 167 -12.22 -4.44 -8.06
CA GLY A 167 -10.89 -4.72 -8.65
C GLY A 167 -10.24 -3.49 -9.29
N GLU A 168 -11.02 -2.58 -9.90
CA GLU A 168 -10.46 -1.34 -10.44
C GLU A 168 -10.01 -0.39 -9.33
N LEU A 169 -10.78 -0.29 -8.25
CA LEU A 169 -10.39 0.48 -7.08
C LEU A 169 -9.10 -0.06 -6.45
N VAL A 170 -8.96 -1.39 -6.33
CA VAL A 170 -7.72 -2.01 -5.84
C VAL A 170 -6.53 -1.60 -6.70
N LYS A 171 -6.64 -1.72 -8.04
CA LYS A 171 -5.58 -1.31 -8.97
C LYS A 171 -5.19 0.16 -8.80
N LEU A 172 -6.18 1.06 -8.69
CA LEU A 172 -5.92 2.49 -8.53
C LEU A 172 -5.20 2.80 -7.22
N VAL A 173 -5.60 2.16 -6.12
CA VAL A 173 -4.96 2.35 -4.80
C VAL A 173 -3.54 1.80 -4.82
N VAL A 174 -3.32 0.59 -5.33
CA VAL A 174 -1.99 -0.03 -5.44
C VAL A 174 -1.05 0.84 -6.27
N VAL A 175 -1.47 1.27 -7.47
CA VAL A 175 -0.67 2.16 -8.33
C VAL A 175 -0.33 3.48 -7.61
N ARG A 176 -1.30 4.05 -6.90
CA ARG A 176 -1.07 5.29 -6.16
C ARG A 176 -0.06 5.10 -5.02
N VAL A 177 -0.17 4.01 -4.26
CA VAL A 177 0.77 3.69 -3.18
C VAL A 177 2.18 3.48 -3.73
N LEU A 178 2.32 2.69 -4.79
CA LEU A 178 3.62 2.44 -5.43
C LEU A 178 4.27 3.72 -5.95
N LYS A 179 3.48 4.63 -6.52
CA LYS A 179 3.95 5.94 -6.95
C LYS A 179 4.48 6.78 -5.78
N GLU A 180 3.78 6.80 -4.66
CA GLU A 180 4.21 7.56 -3.47
C GLU A 180 5.43 6.93 -2.79
N LEU A 181 5.54 5.61 -2.81
CA LEU A 181 6.73 4.87 -2.37
C LEU A 181 7.90 4.98 -3.36
N LYS A 182 7.70 5.62 -4.53
CA LYS A 182 8.66 5.65 -5.64
C LYS A 182 9.16 4.24 -6.05
N LYS A 183 8.35 3.20 -5.83
CA LYS A 183 8.71 1.83 -6.21
C LYS A 183 8.51 1.65 -7.72
N ALA A 184 9.51 1.12 -8.41
CA ALA A 184 9.52 0.89 -9.85
C ALA A 184 8.66 -0.32 -10.29
N TYR A 185 7.53 -0.56 -9.62
CA TYR A 185 6.70 -1.74 -9.80
C TYR A 185 5.96 -1.78 -11.14
N LEU A 186 5.92 -2.96 -11.74
CA LEU A 186 5.30 -3.18 -13.04
C LEU A 186 3.92 -3.80 -12.86
N VAL A 187 2.87 -3.15 -13.36
CA VAL A 187 1.51 -3.70 -13.32
C VAL A 187 1.44 -5.00 -14.14
N VAL A 188 0.89 -6.02 -13.50
CA VAL A 188 0.68 -7.38 -14.01
C VAL A 188 -0.83 -7.71 -13.93
N PRO A 189 -1.45 -8.36 -14.93
CA PRO A 189 -2.86 -8.75 -14.87
C PRO A 189 -3.19 -9.73 -13.73
N ASP A 190 -4.35 -9.57 -13.09
CA ASP A 190 -4.78 -10.40 -11.94
C ASP A 190 -5.08 -11.87 -12.30
N SER A 191 -5.32 -12.16 -13.59
CA SER A 191 -5.83 -13.48 -14.05
C SER A 191 -4.72 -14.44 -14.48
N ILE A 192 -3.56 -14.41 -13.83
CA ILE A 192 -2.45 -15.30 -14.18
C ILE A 192 -2.51 -16.55 -13.33
N VAL A 193 -2.51 -17.72 -13.97
CA VAL A 193 -2.59 -19.01 -13.30
C VAL A 193 -1.40 -19.86 -13.74
N GLY A 194 -0.81 -20.60 -12.81
CA GLY A 194 0.25 -21.58 -13.12
C GLY A 194 1.61 -20.97 -13.45
N ILE A 195 1.94 -19.81 -12.88
CA ILE A 195 3.28 -19.20 -13.06
C ILE A 195 4.24 -19.47 -11.91
N ASP A 196 3.75 -19.98 -10.77
CA ASP A 196 4.55 -20.11 -9.54
C ASP A 196 5.79 -20.97 -9.75
N ASP A 197 5.65 -22.14 -10.38
CA ASP A 197 6.77 -23.05 -10.70
C ASP A 197 7.81 -22.38 -11.62
N HIS A 198 7.33 -21.58 -12.59
CA HIS A 198 8.21 -20.88 -13.52
C HIS A 198 8.94 -19.72 -12.85
N VAL A 199 8.25 -18.99 -11.97
CA VAL A 199 8.84 -17.91 -11.17
C VAL A 199 9.90 -18.49 -10.24
N GLU A 200 9.59 -19.56 -9.52
CA GLU A 200 10.55 -20.24 -8.64
C GLU A 200 11.76 -20.75 -9.42
N SER A 201 11.55 -21.34 -10.60
CA SER A 201 12.64 -21.80 -11.47
C SER A 201 13.57 -20.65 -11.88
N ILE A 202 13.02 -19.49 -12.23
CA ILE A 202 13.82 -18.31 -12.61
C ILE A 202 14.56 -17.75 -11.39
N THR A 203 13.90 -17.61 -10.25
CA THR A 203 14.51 -17.11 -9.02
C THR A 203 15.67 -17.99 -8.56
N ARG A 204 15.54 -19.32 -8.68
CA ARG A 204 16.64 -20.27 -8.43
C ARG A 204 17.82 -20.11 -9.40
N LEU A 205 17.58 -19.76 -10.66
CA LEU A 205 18.67 -19.48 -11.62
C LEU A 205 19.40 -18.16 -11.31
N LEU A 206 18.64 -17.18 -10.81
CA LEU A 206 19.17 -15.86 -10.49
C LEU A 206 20.05 -15.86 -9.24
N GLU A 207 19.86 -16.78 -8.28
CA GLU A 207 20.58 -16.89 -7.00
C GLU A 207 21.04 -15.52 -6.46
N VAL A 208 20.06 -14.73 -6.01
CA VAL A 208 20.20 -13.28 -5.78
C VAL A 208 21.27 -12.92 -4.74
N ASP A 209 21.66 -13.85 -3.87
CA ASP A 209 22.70 -13.66 -2.85
C ASP A 209 24.13 -13.93 -3.37
N ALA A 210 24.30 -14.36 -4.62
CA ALA A 210 25.61 -14.59 -5.20
C ALA A 210 26.31 -13.26 -5.56
N SER A 211 27.62 -13.19 -5.36
CA SER A 211 28.41 -11.99 -5.62
C SER A 211 28.81 -11.81 -7.10
N ASP A 212 28.17 -12.53 -8.03
CA ASP A 212 28.48 -12.54 -9.45
C ASP A 212 27.39 -11.85 -10.30
N VAL A 213 27.67 -11.65 -11.59
CA VAL A 213 26.72 -11.03 -12.53
C VAL A 213 26.07 -12.13 -13.36
N ARG A 214 24.74 -12.28 -13.23
CA ARG A 214 23.97 -13.31 -13.93
C ARG A 214 23.01 -12.73 -14.95
N ILE A 215 22.88 -13.44 -16.06
CA ILE A 215 21.93 -13.12 -17.14
C ILE A 215 21.08 -14.36 -17.38
N VAL A 216 19.77 -14.23 -17.16
CA VAL A 216 18.80 -15.30 -17.41
C VAL A 216 17.93 -14.94 -18.62
N GLY A 217 17.92 -15.82 -19.62
CA GLY A 217 17.10 -15.66 -20.83
C GLY A 217 15.78 -16.40 -20.72
N ILE A 218 14.66 -15.72 -21.00
CA ILE A 218 13.32 -16.33 -21.07
C ILE A 218 12.91 -16.44 -22.55
N HIS A 219 12.70 -17.65 -23.04
CA HIS A 219 12.34 -17.92 -24.44
C HIS A 219 11.11 -18.82 -24.56
N GLY A 220 10.50 -18.86 -25.76
CA GLY A 220 9.25 -19.59 -26.01
C GLY A 220 8.37 -18.91 -27.05
N VAL A 221 7.25 -19.54 -27.39
CA VAL A 221 6.33 -19.07 -28.45
C VAL A 221 5.73 -17.69 -28.14
N ALA A 222 5.33 -16.95 -29.18
CA ALA A 222 4.67 -15.65 -29.01
C ALA A 222 3.36 -15.80 -28.22
N GLY A 223 3.02 -14.81 -27.39
CA GLY A 223 1.76 -14.80 -26.62
C GLY A 223 1.76 -15.67 -25.34
N VAL A 224 2.75 -16.54 -25.12
CA VAL A 224 2.78 -17.44 -23.93
C VAL A 224 2.98 -16.74 -22.58
N GLY A 225 3.21 -15.42 -22.57
CA GLY A 225 3.35 -14.66 -21.32
C GLY A 225 4.78 -14.43 -20.82
N LYS A 226 5.81 -14.60 -21.67
CA LYS A 226 7.23 -14.33 -21.31
C LYS A 226 7.47 -12.97 -20.66
N THR A 227 6.91 -11.91 -21.25
CA THR A 227 7.03 -10.55 -20.70
C THR A 227 6.27 -10.42 -19.38
N THR A 228 5.17 -11.17 -19.21
CA THR A 228 4.38 -11.18 -17.98
C THR A 228 5.17 -11.80 -16.84
N ILE A 229 5.76 -12.98 -17.05
CA ILE A 229 6.58 -13.61 -16.00
C ILE A 229 7.84 -12.80 -15.67
N ALA A 230 8.47 -12.17 -16.66
CA ALA A 230 9.60 -11.27 -16.43
C ALA A 230 9.23 -10.09 -15.50
N LYS A 231 8.01 -9.54 -15.64
CA LYS A 231 7.51 -8.50 -14.74
C LYS A 231 7.29 -9.04 -13.33
N VAL A 232 6.72 -10.24 -13.18
CA VAL A 232 6.48 -10.87 -11.87
C VAL A 232 7.80 -11.11 -11.14
N VAL A 233 8.80 -11.70 -11.81
CA VAL A 233 10.13 -11.90 -11.23
C VAL A 233 10.79 -10.57 -10.88
N TYR A 234 10.77 -9.59 -11.80
CA TYR A 234 11.32 -8.25 -11.54
C TYR A 234 10.73 -7.64 -10.26
N ASN A 235 9.42 -7.73 -10.11
CA ASN A 235 8.69 -7.22 -8.96
C ASN A 235 9.09 -7.90 -7.64
N GLN A 236 9.30 -9.23 -7.64
CA GLN A 236 9.78 -9.98 -6.46
C GLN A 236 11.19 -9.59 -6.03
N LEU A 237 12.01 -9.14 -6.97
CA LEU A 237 13.42 -8.82 -6.73
C LEU A 237 13.67 -7.35 -6.38
N LEU A 238 12.64 -6.49 -6.43
CA LEU A 238 12.78 -5.05 -6.21
C LEU A 238 13.49 -4.70 -4.90
N ASP A 239 13.18 -5.40 -3.81
CA ASP A 239 13.75 -5.10 -2.49
C ASP A 239 15.09 -5.82 -2.22
N HIS A 240 15.56 -6.65 -3.16
CA HIS A 240 16.84 -7.38 -3.03
C HIS A 240 18.03 -6.62 -3.65
N PHE A 241 17.78 -5.54 -4.39
CA PHE A 241 18.81 -4.76 -5.07
C PHE A 241 18.69 -3.28 -4.74
N ASP A 242 19.82 -2.60 -4.63
CA ASP A 242 19.86 -1.14 -4.40
C ASP A 242 19.22 -0.34 -5.55
N SER A 243 19.21 -0.91 -6.76
CA SER A 243 18.66 -0.26 -7.95
C SER A 243 18.15 -1.28 -8.95
N CYS A 244 16.99 -0.99 -9.54
CA CYS A 244 16.28 -1.88 -10.46
C CYS A 244 15.78 -1.08 -11.67
N SER A 245 15.82 -1.69 -12.86
CA SER A 245 15.31 -1.07 -14.09
C SER A 245 14.64 -2.10 -15.00
N PHE A 246 13.51 -1.70 -15.58
CA PHE A 246 12.82 -2.49 -16.61
C PHE A 246 12.79 -1.73 -17.94
N LEU A 247 13.37 -2.33 -18.96
CA LEU A 247 13.39 -1.82 -20.34
C LEU A 247 12.41 -2.63 -21.20
N LYS A 248 11.54 -1.93 -21.92
CA LYS A 248 10.56 -2.53 -22.85
C LYS A 248 10.96 -2.25 -24.29
N ASP A 249 10.38 -3.05 -25.19
CA ASP A 249 10.41 -2.79 -26.64
C ASP A 249 11.83 -2.59 -27.19
N ILE A 250 12.80 -3.31 -26.59
CA ILE A 250 14.23 -3.20 -26.89
C ILE A 250 14.48 -3.40 -28.38
N ARG A 251 13.87 -4.42 -28.98
CA ARG A 251 14.02 -4.72 -30.41
C ARG A 251 13.53 -3.57 -31.29
N GLU A 252 12.35 -3.04 -31.01
CA GLU A 252 11.77 -1.95 -31.79
C GLU A 252 12.58 -0.67 -31.64
N THR A 253 12.95 -0.34 -30.40
CA THR A 253 13.73 0.85 -30.07
C THR A 253 15.13 0.79 -30.68
N ALA A 254 15.81 -0.36 -30.61
CA ALA A 254 17.15 -0.55 -31.17
C ALA A 254 17.22 -0.37 -32.69
N LEU A 255 16.10 -0.56 -33.41
CA LEU A 255 16.01 -0.37 -34.86
C LEU A 255 15.87 1.12 -35.25
N GLN A 256 15.59 2.01 -34.30
CA GLN A 256 15.49 3.44 -34.55
C GLN A 256 16.88 4.09 -34.60
N HIS A 257 16.97 5.26 -35.25
CA HIS A 257 18.22 6.03 -35.31
C HIS A 257 18.68 6.43 -33.89
N LYS A 258 19.90 6.02 -33.52
CA LYS A 258 20.49 6.14 -32.16
C LYS A 258 19.73 5.37 -31.06
N GLY A 259 18.96 4.35 -31.44
CA GLY A 259 18.12 3.59 -30.51
C GLY A 259 18.89 2.85 -29.41
N LEU A 260 20.07 2.30 -29.74
CA LEU A 260 20.92 1.62 -28.77
C LEU A 260 21.55 2.59 -27.77
N GLU A 261 22.07 3.72 -28.23
CA GLU A 261 22.61 4.78 -27.37
C GLU A 261 21.53 5.34 -26.45
N TYR A 262 20.30 5.48 -26.94
CA TYR A 262 19.14 5.86 -26.15
C TYR A 262 18.82 4.83 -25.06
N LEU A 263 18.74 3.53 -25.41
CA LEU A 263 18.48 2.46 -24.44
C LEU A 263 19.57 2.38 -23.37
N GLN A 264 20.84 2.53 -23.76
CA GLN A 264 21.97 2.56 -22.84
C GLN A 264 21.87 3.75 -21.88
N SER A 265 21.61 4.95 -22.39
CA SER A 265 21.43 6.15 -21.58
C SER A 265 20.24 6.00 -20.62
N LEU A 266 19.14 5.40 -21.08
CA LEU A 266 17.97 5.14 -20.27
C LEU A 266 18.26 4.15 -19.14
N LEU A 267 19.01 3.07 -19.42
CA LEU A 267 19.42 2.11 -18.40
C LEU A 267 20.29 2.77 -17.33
N ILE A 268 21.33 3.49 -17.77
CA ILE A 268 22.27 4.18 -16.89
C ILE A 268 21.53 5.20 -16.02
N SER A 269 20.66 6.02 -16.62
CA SER A 269 19.90 7.02 -15.85
C SER A 269 19.06 6.37 -14.76
N LYS A 270 18.37 5.26 -15.04
CA LYS A 270 17.49 4.59 -14.06
C LYS A 270 18.24 3.87 -12.93
N ILE A 271 19.46 3.41 -13.19
CA ILE A 271 20.27 2.70 -12.20
C ILE A 271 21.12 3.68 -11.37
N LEU A 272 21.62 4.76 -11.98
CA LEU A 272 22.53 5.69 -11.32
C LEU A 272 21.84 6.91 -10.69
N SER A 273 20.55 7.18 -10.96
CA SER A 273 19.85 8.34 -10.37
C SER A 273 19.40 8.12 -8.90
N CYS A 274 20.18 7.36 -8.12
CA CYS A 274 20.15 7.40 -6.66
C CYS A 274 21.17 8.43 -6.18
N GLU A 275 20.80 9.71 -6.26
CA GLU A 275 21.38 10.81 -5.48
C GLU A 275 20.26 11.60 -4.82
#